data_AF-A0A5N6YEJ6-F1
#
_entry.id   AF-A0A5N6YEJ6-F1
#
_cell.length_a   1.000
_cell.length_b   1.000
_cell.length_c   1.000
_cell.angle_alpha   90.00
_cell.angle_beta   90.00
_cell.angle_gamma   90.00
#
_symmetry.space_group_name_H-M   'P 1'
#
loop_
_entity.id
_entity.type
_entity.pdbx_description
1 polymer ?
#
loop_
_entity_poly.entity_id
_entity_poly.type
_entity_poly.pdbx_seq_one_letter_code
_entity_poly.pdbx_strand_id
1 'polypeptide(L)'
;MTDFRIAPTIADFEGHPIELVSILDPAVENSLPGEKRFQLHEDLISMEKKANEDLIRCTEDYGYHYIFRAGLQEYYMTKTVVENVNFWRPDPRGNDYRVHIQKLCYEAMETRLRLNDAEKRALVQATDCNMEDAYKFWDWLEKNRASYNAMKACISLLERLKSKEIISSGSHGKRQSNII
;
A
#
# COMPACT_ATOMS: atom_id res chain seq x y z
N MET A 1 -6.23 12.05 -15.49
CA MET A 1 -6.86 11.34 -14.34
C MET A 1 -6.61 9.87 -14.56
N THR A 2 -5.89 9.20 -13.66
CA THR A 2 -5.81 7.74 -13.64
C THR A 2 -7.19 7.21 -13.26
N ASP A 3 -7.84 6.50 -14.18
CA ASP A 3 -9.06 5.76 -13.90
C ASP A 3 -8.68 4.46 -13.20
N PHE A 4 -8.92 4.38 -11.89
CA PHE A 4 -8.50 3.24 -11.08
C PHE A 4 -9.41 2.03 -11.22
N ARG A 5 -10.62 2.17 -11.81
CA ARG A 5 -11.61 1.08 -12.02
C ARG A 5 -11.79 0.13 -10.82
N ILE A 6 -11.85 0.69 -9.61
CA ILE A 6 -12.07 -0.06 -8.37
C ILE A 6 -13.57 -0.04 -8.08
N ALA A 7 -14.16 -1.22 -7.93
CA ALA A 7 -15.57 -1.37 -7.63
C ALA A 7 -15.74 -1.94 -6.21
N PRO A 8 -16.79 -1.53 -5.48
CA PRO A 8 -17.13 -2.15 -4.21
C PRO A 8 -17.56 -3.61 -4.41
N THR A 9 -17.30 -4.41 -3.39
CA THR A 9 -17.69 -5.82 -3.25
C THR A 9 -18.81 -5.96 -2.21
N ILE A 10 -19.46 -7.12 -2.15
CA ILE A 10 -20.50 -7.41 -1.12
C ILE A 10 -19.93 -7.20 0.29
N ALA A 11 -18.70 -7.65 0.52
CA ALA A 11 -17.98 -7.49 1.78
C ALA A 11 -17.87 -6.04 2.25
N ASP A 12 -17.81 -5.08 1.31
CA ASP A 12 -17.73 -3.66 1.65
C ASP A 12 -19.09 -3.10 2.12
N PHE A 13 -20.20 -3.63 1.60
CA PHE A 13 -21.54 -3.25 2.05
C PHE A 13 -21.91 -3.88 3.39
N GLU A 14 -21.40 -5.09 3.65
CA GLU A 14 -21.63 -5.83 4.90
C GLU A 14 -20.65 -5.46 6.02
N GLY A 15 -19.66 -4.59 5.73
CA GLY A 15 -18.68 -4.14 6.71
C GLY A 15 -17.75 -5.26 7.20
N HIS A 16 -17.43 -6.22 6.32
CA HIS A 16 -16.53 -7.31 6.68
C HIS A 16 -15.12 -6.81 6.95
N PRO A 17 -14.40 -7.47 7.88
CA PRO A 17 -12.99 -7.19 8.10
C PRO A 17 -12.15 -7.49 6.83
N ILE A 18 -10.93 -6.98 6.85
CA ILE A 18 -9.89 -7.43 5.92
C ILE A 18 -9.42 -8.80 6.39
N GLU A 19 -9.38 -9.76 5.46
CA GLU A 19 -8.86 -11.11 5.68
C GLU A 19 -7.76 -11.37 4.66
N LEU A 20 -6.50 -11.33 5.08
CA LEU A 20 -5.36 -11.45 4.16
C LEU A 20 -5.08 -12.91 3.80
N VAL A 21 -5.20 -13.80 4.76
CA VAL A 21 -4.91 -15.23 4.53
C VAL A 21 -5.86 -15.83 3.50
N SER A 22 -7.14 -15.45 3.52
CA SER A 22 -8.17 -16.02 2.63
C SER A 22 -8.01 -15.60 1.16
N ILE A 23 -7.28 -14.52 0.90
CA ILE A 23 -7.07 -13.97 -0.45
C ILE A 23 -5.63 -14.15 -0.95
N LEU A 24 -4.75 -14.79 -0.17
CA LEU A 24 -3.39 -15.07 -0.58
C LEU A 24 -3.39 -15.89 -1.88
N ASP A 25 -2.62 -15.45 -2.87
CA ASP A 25 -2.46 -16.18 -4.12
C ASP A 25 -1.80 -17.55 -3.83
N PRO A 26 -2.47 -18.68 -4.15
CA PRO A 26 -1.89 -20.01 -3.97
C PRO A 26 -0.55 -20.19 -4.69
N ALA A 27 -0.29 -19.47 -5.78
CA ALA A 27 1.00 -19.53 -6.48
C ALA A 27 2.14 -18.95 -5.62
N VAL A 28 1.87 -17.87 -4.88
CA VAL A 28 2.83 -17.30 -3.93
C VAL A 28 3.07 -18.28 -2.79
N GLU A 29 2.00 -18.81 -2.22
CA GLU A 29 2.06 -19.74 -1.11
C GLU A 29 2.84 -21.02 -1.46
N ASN A 30 2.56 -21.61 -2.62
CA ASN A 30 3.20 -22.84 -3.09
C ASN A 30 4.64 -22.63 -3.59
N SER A 31 5.08 -21.38 -3.77
CA SER A 31 6.48 -21.08 -4.11
C SER A 31 7.44 -21.22 -2.92
N LEU A 32 6.91 -21.30 -1.69
CA LEU A 32 7.69 -21.33 -0.46
C LEU A 32 7.78 -22.76 0.12
N PRO A 33 8.93 -23.16 0.70
CA PRO A 33 9.03 -24.39 1.48
C PRO A 33 8.21 -24.29 2.77
N GLY A 34 7.84 -25.44 3.35
CA GLY A 34 6.88 -25.53 4.46
C GLY A 34 7.13 -24.59 5.65
N GLU A 35 8.37 -24.46 6.11
CA GLU A 35 8.72 -23.55 7.22
C GLU A 35 8.50 -22.08 6.85
N LYS A 36 8.92 -21.65 5.65
CA LYS A 36 8.70 -20.29 5.17
C LYS A 36 7.23 -20.01 4.87
N ARG A 37 6.49 -21.02 4.41
CA ARG A 37 5.04 -20.93 4.23
C ARG A 37 4.35 -20.68 5.58
N PHE A 38 4.74 -21.42 6.62
CA PHE A 38 4.21 -21.20 7.97
C PHE A 38 4.51 -19.77 8.47
N GLN A 39 5.75 -19.30 8.32
CA GLN A 39 6.12 -17.92 8.67
C GLN A 39 5.28 -16.87 7.92
N LEU A 40 5.08 -17.06 6.61
CA LEU A 40 4.23 -16.18 5.81
C LEU A 40 2.80 -16.10 6.37
N HIS A 41 2.21 -17.22 6.80
CA HIS A 41 0.89 -17.23 7.41
C HIS A 41 0.84 -16.47 8.74
N GLU A 42 1.84 -16.66 9.61
CA GLU A 42 1.93 -15.91 10.86
C GLU A 42 2.05 -14.40 10.62
N ASP A 43 2.86 -14.01 9.65
CA ASP A 43 3.05 -12.61 9.27
C ASP A 43 1.77 -12.01 8.66
N LEU A 44 1.03 -12.78 7.85
CA LEU A 44 -0.25 -12.36 7.27
C LEU A 44 -1.29 -12.10 8.36
N ILE A 45 -1.41 -12.98 9.36
CA ILE A 45 -2.33 -12.79 10.49
C ILE A 45 -1.96 -11.52 11.27
N SER A 46 -0.67 -11.29 11.51
CA SER A 46 -0.18 -10.09 12.19
C SER A 46 -0.49 -8.81 11.40
N MET A 47 -0.31 -8.84 10.08
CA MET A 47 -0.59 -7.70 9.20
C MET A 47 -2.09 -7.47 8.97
N GLU A 48 -2.90 -8.52 9.00
CA GLU A 48 -4.36 -8.44 8.95
C GLU A 48 -4.92 -7.65 10.13
N LYS A 49 -4.39 -7.90 11.35
CA LYS A 49 -4.76 -7.12 12.53
C LYS A 49 -4.46 -5.64 12.33
N LYS A 50 -3.27 -5.30 11.83
CA LYS A 50 -2.88 -3.90 11.56
C LYS A 50 -3.74 -3.28 10.46
N ALA A 51 -4.07 -4.05 9.41
CA ALA A 51 -4.94 -3.59 8.33
C ALA A 51 -6.32 -3.19 8.85
N ASN A 52 -6.90 -4.00 9.75
CA ASN A 52 -8.19 -3.70 10.36
C ASN A 52 -8.12 -2.53 11.35
N GLU A 53 -7.05 -2.41 12.14
CA GLU A 53 -6.82 -1.23 13.00
C GLU A 53 -6.73 0.07 12.16
N ASP A 54 -6.01 0.03 11.03
CA ASP A 54 -5.93 1.16 10.10
C ASP A 54 -7.27 1.47 9.43
N LEU A 55 -8.06 0.44 9.11
CA LEU A 55 -9.38 0.61 8.51
C LEU A 55 -10.36 1.29 9.47
N ILE A 56 -10.34 0.89 10.75
CA ILE A 56 -11.12 1.54 11.81
C ILE A 56 -10.75 3.01 11.88
N ARG A 57 -9.46 3.33 11.99
CA ARG A 57 -8.97 4.71 12.05
C ARG A 57 -9.38 5.53 10.82
N CYS A 58 -9.23 4.99 9.61
CA CYS A 58 -9.68 5.69 8.40
C CYS A 58 -11.19 5.95 8.41
N THR A 59 -11.97 4.99 8.91
CA THR A 59 -13.43 5.09 9.01
C THR A 59 -13.86 6.11 10.06
N GLU A 60 -13.18 6.15 11.21
CA GLU A 60 -13.41 7.15 12.26
C GLU A 60 -13.09 8.56 11.76
N ASP A 61 -11.98 8.72 11.04
CA ASP A 61 -11.57 10.03 10.54
C ASP A 61 -12.48 10.51 9.41
N TYR A 62 -12.80 9.66 8.42
CA TYR A 62 -13.36 10.11 7.15
C TYR A 62 -14.75 9.56 6.82
N GLY A 63 -15.30 8.67 7.65
CA GLY A 63 -16.44 7.84 7.29
C GLY A 63 -16.04 6.66 6.42
N TYR A 64 -16.87 5.62 6.36
CA TYR A 64 -16.54 4.42 5.61
C TYR A 64 -16.58 4.65 4.09
N HIS A 65 -15.52 4.25 3.41
CA HIS A 65 -15.46 4.14 1.96
C HIS A 65 -14.80 2.81 1.56
N TYR A 66 -15.40 2.08 0.62
CA TYR A 66 -14.90 0.77 0.16
C TYR A 66 -13.42 0.81 -0.28
N ILE A 67 -12.96 1.98 -0.75
CA ILE A 67 -11.58 2.18 -1.17
C ILE A 67 -10.56 2.03 -0.04
N PHE A 68 -10.95 2.30 1.21
CA PHE A 68 -10.09 2.11 2.38
C PHE A 68 -9.82 0.63 2.62
N ARG A 69 -10.88 -0.19 2.57
CA ARG A 69 -10.75 -1.64 2.74
C ARG A 69 -9.89 -2.23 1.61
N ALA A 70 -10.22 -1.95 0.36
CA ALA A 70 -9.46 -2.44 -0.80
C ALA A 70 -8.00 -1.98 -0.78
N GLY A 71 -7.74 -0.71 -0.45
CA GLY A 71 -6.39 -0.15 -0.44
C GLY A 71 -5.51 -0.70 0.70
N LEU A 72 -6.05 -0.83 1.91
CA LEU A 72 -5.32 -1.41 3.04
C LEU A 72 -5.05 -2.90 2.84
N GLN A 73 -6.05 -3.63 2.30
CA GLN A 73 -5.90 -5.04 1.95
C GLN A 73 -4.73 -5.25 0.98
N GLU A 74 -4.70 -4.50 -0.13
CA GLU A 74 -3.60 -4.56 -1.11
C GLU A 74 -2.25 -4.18 -0.48
N TYR A 75 -2.21 -3.10 0.32
CA TYR A 75 -0.98 -2.62 0.93
C TYR A 75 -0.35 -3.66 1.85
N TYR A 76 -1.14 -4.19 2.80
CA TYR A 76 -0.65 -5.16 3.78
C TYR A 76 -0.38 -6.52 3.16
N MET A 77 -1.20 -6.99 2.20
CA MET A 77 -0.90 -8.21 1.43
C MET A 77 0.44 -8.07 0.70
N THR A 78 0.58 -7.02 -0.11
CA THR A 78 1.78 -6.80 -0.92
C THR A 78 3.02 -6.68 -0.05
N LYS A 79 2.95 -5.92 1.05
CA LYS A 79 4.05 -5.77 2.00
C LYS A 79 4.51 -7.12 2.56
N THR A 80 3.55 -7.91 3.06
CA THR A 80 3.85 -9.20 3.68
C THR A 80 4.50 -10.17 2.70
N VAL A 81 4.00 -10.21 1.46
CA VAL A 81 4.58 -11.03 0.39
C VAL A 81 6.00 -10.59 0.07
N VAL A 82 6.28 -9.29 -0.04
CA VAL A 82 7.64 -8.79 -0.31
C VAL A 82 8.62 -9.09 0.81
N GLU A 83 8.16 -9.07 2.07
CA GLU A 83 9.00 -9.36 3.22
C GLU A 83 9.36 -10.86 3.30
N ASN A 84 8.53 -11.74 2.74
CA ASN A 84 8.67 -13.20 2.84
C ASN A 84 9.16 -13.89 1.55
N VAL A 85 8.99 -13.26 0.38
CA VAL A 85 9.28 -13.84 -0.93
C VAL A 85 10.39 -13.07 -1.61
N ASN A 86 11.39 -13.78 -2.13
CA ASN A 86 12.44 -13.18 -2.95
C ASN A 86 12.04 -13.25 -4.43
N PHE A 87 11.80 -12.08 -5.04
CA PHE A 87 11.38 -11.95 -6.43
C PHE A 87 12.56 -12.04 -7.42
N TRP A 88 13.79 -12.04 -6.93
CA TRP A 88 14.98 -11.89 -7.75
C TRP A 88 15.57 -13.24 -8.12
N ARG A 89 16.10 -13.34 -9.34
CA ARG A 89 16.76 -14.57 -9.79
C ARG A 89 18.03 -14.85 -8.97
N PRO A 90 18.54 -16.08 -8.94
CA PRO A 90 19.82 -16.38 -8.28
C PRO A 90 20.94 -15.44 -8.75
N ASP A 91 21.66 -14.87 -7.79
CA ASP A 91 22.78 -13.94 -8.01
C ASP A 91 24.05 -14.52 -7.38
N PRO A 92 25.23 -14.43 -8.03
CA PRO A 92 26.50 -14.95 -7.49
C PRO A 92 26.88 -14.39 -6.11
N ARG A 93 26.40 -13.20 -5.76
CA ARG A 93 26.63 -12.55 -4.45
C ARG A 93 25.81 -13.19 -3.31
N GLY A 94 24.92 -14.12 -3.63
CA GLY A 94 24.17 -14.91 -2.65
C GLY A 94 22.77 -14.39 -2.34
N ASN A 95 22.02 -15.14 -1.52
CA ASN A 95 20.63 -14.82 -1.21
C ASN A 95 20.47 -13.54 -0.38
N ASP A 96 21.36 -13.32 0.58
CA ASP A 96 21.26 -12.19 1.51
C ASP A 96 21.42 -10.86 0.78
N TYR A 97 22.33 -10.80 -0.19
CA TYR A 97 22.45 -9.67 -1.11
C TYR A 97 21.11 -9.38 -1.80
N ARG A 98 20.47 -10.40 -2.39
CA ARG A 98 19.18 -10.22 -3.09
C ARG A 98 18.07 -9.72 -2.18
N VAL A 99 17.95 -10.30 -0.98
CA VAL A 99 16.97 -9.87 0.03
C VAL A 99 17.22 -8.41 0.42
N HIS A 100 18.49 -8.04 0.63
CA HIS A 100 18.87 -6.68 0.99
C HIS A 100 18.51 -5.68 -0.12
N ILE A 101 18.82 -5.96 -1.38
CA ILE A 101 18.50 -5.01 -2.44
C ILE A 101 17.00 -4.97 -2.73
N GLN A 102 16.27 -6.09 -2.69
CA GLN A 102 14.81 -6.07 -2.79
C GLN A 102 14.20 -5.14 -1.72
N LYS A 103 14.71 -5.22 -0.49
CA LYS A 103 14.31 -4.33 0.60
C LYS A 103 14.58 -2.85 0.26
N LEU A 104 15.76 -2.51 -0.25
CA LEU A 104 16.07 -1.14 -0.67
C LEU A 104 15.14 -0.65 -1.80
N CYS A 105 14.90 -1.49 -2.81
CA CYS A 105 14.00 -1.19 -3.91
C CYS A 105 12.55 -0.98 -3.44
N TYR A 106 12.12 -1.75 -2.43
CA TYR A 106 10.82 -1.62 -1.80
C TYR A 106 10.71 -0.34 -0.96
N GLU A 107 11.70 -0.08 -0.09
CA GLU A 107 11.75 1.13 0.74
C GLU A 107 11.74 2.41 -0.11
N ALA A 108 12.44 2.42 -1.24
CA ALA A 108 12.39 3.55 -2.17
C ALA A 108 10.97 3.81 -2.70
N MET A 109 10.19 2.76 -2.98
CA MET A 109 8.79 2.88 -3.37
C MET A 109 7.86 3.24 -2.21
N GLU A 110 8.20 2.94 -0.96
CA GLU A 110 7.41 3.40 0.19
C GLU A 110 7.45 4.93 0.33
N THR A 111 8.53 5.58 -0.10
CA THR A 111 8.68 7.04 0.02
C THR A 111 7.84 7.83 -1.00
N ARG A 112 7.44 7.22 -2.12
CA ARG A 112 6.73 7.88 -3.22
C ARG A 112 5.73 6.93 -3.86
N LEU A 113 4.52 7.42 -4.14
CA LEU A 113 3.45 6.64 -4.77
C LEU A 113 3.92 5.87 -6.02
N ARG A 114 4.77 6.49 -6.86
CA ARG A 114 5.41 5.88 -8.04
C ARG A 114 6.77 6.53 -8.30
N LEU A 115 7.77 5.70 -8.57
CA LEU A 115 9.08 6.18 -9.04
C LEU A 115 9.04 6.43 -10.54
N ASN A 116 9.64 7.52 -11.00
CA ASN A 116 9.82 7.79 -12.42
C ASN A 116 11.05 7.05 -12.99
N ASP A 117 11.19 7.03 -14.32
CA ASP A 117 12.28 6.30 -14.99
C ASP A 117 13.68 6.79 -14.65
N ALA A 118 13.86 8.07 -14.27
CA ALA A 118 15.16 8.57 -13.84
C ALA A 118 15.49 8.08 -12.43
N GLU A 119 14.51 8.06 -11.52
CA GLU A 119 14.66 7.53 -10.16
C GLU A 119 14.92 6.02 -10.17
N LYS A 120 14.16 5.27 -10.96
CA LYS A 120 14.37 3.83 -11.16
C LYS A 120 15.79 3.53 -11.65
N ARG A 121 16.28 4.28 -12.65
CA ARG A 121 17.66 4.14 -13.16
C ARG A 121 18.71 4.51 -12.10
N ALA A 122 18.49 5.60 -11.34
CA ALA A 122 19.41 6.01 -10.29
C ALA A 122 19.53 4.94 -9.19
N LEU A 123 18.42 4.31 -8.80
CA LEU A 123 18.43 3.21 -7.83
C LEU A 123 19.17 1.98 -8.35
N VAL A 124 18.93 1.57 -9.59
CA VAL A 124 19.66 0.45 -10.21
C VAL A 124 21.17 0.72 -10.23
N GLN A 125 21.58 1.94 -10.61
CA GLN A 125 22.98 2.34 -10.61
C GLN A 125 23.59 2.38 -9.20
N ALA A 126 22.86 2.91 -8.22
CA ALA A 126 23.34 3.03 -6.84
C ALA A 126 23.45 1.67 -6.12
N THR A 127 22.62 0.70 -6.51
CA THR A 127 22.58 -0.63 -5.88
C THR A 127 23.36 -1.69 -6.66
N ASP A 128 23.83 -1.39 -7.87
CA ASP A 128 24.47 -2.35 -8.78
C ASP A 128 23.66 -3.65 -8.95
N CYS A 129 22.35 -3.49 -9.04
CA CYS A 129 21.41 -4.59 -9.09
C CYS A 129 20.99 -4.96 -10.52
N ASN A 130 20.38 -6.14 -10.66
CA ASN A 130 19.89 -6.55 -11.97
C ASN A 130 18.70 -5.67 -12.38
N MET A 131 18.89 -4.89 -13.44
CA MET A 131 17.88 -3.96 -13.95
C MET A 131 16.56 -4.67 -14.29
N GLU A 132 16.61 -5.83 -14.96
CA GLU A 132 15.40 -6.53 -15.37
C GLU A 132 14.58 -7.01 -14.17
N ASP A 133 15.23 -7.54 -13.13
CA ASP A 133 14.57 -8.00 -11.91
C ASP A 133 13.99 -6.83 -11.11
N ALA A 134 14.73 -5.72 -11.00
CA ALA A 134 14.25 -4.51 -10.33
C ALA A 134 13.00 -3.93 -11.02
N TYR A 135 13.00 -3.83 -12.35
CA TYR A 135 11.84 -3.32 -13.10
C TYR A 135 10.64 -4.26 -13.02
N LYS A 136 10.84 -5.59 -13.14
CA LYS A 136 9.75 -6.56 -12.94
C LYS A 136 9.16 -6.48 -11.54
N PHE A 137 10.01 -6.31 -10.52
CA PHE A 137 9.59 -6.15 -9.14
C PHE A 137 8.76 -4.88 -8.94
N TRP A 138 9.21 -3.74 -9.45
CA TRP A 138 8.45 -2.49 -9.39
C TRP A 138 7.14 -2.56 -10.16
N ASP A 139 7.12 -3.16 -11.35
CA ASP A 139 5.88 -3.36 -12.11
C ASP A 139 4.87 -4.24 -11.35
N TRP A 140 5.36 -5.29 -10.69
CA TRP A 140 4.53 -6.13 -9.84
C TRP A 140 3.98 -5.34 -8.64
N LEU A 141 4.81 -4.55 -7.96
CA LEU A 141 4.37 -3.67 -6.87
C LEU A 141 3.31 -2.67 -7.32
N GLU A 142 3.51 -2.01 -8.46
CA GLU A 142 2.55 -1.03 -8.99
C GLU A 142 1.20 -1.67 -9.33
N LYS A 143 1.19 -2.91 -9.85
CA LYS A 143 -0.03 -3.66 -10.16
C LYS A 143 -0.78 -4.09 -8.90
N ASN A 144 -0.07 -4.52 -7.85
CA ASN A 144 -0.67 -5.01 -6.61
C ASN A 144 -0.99 -3.88 -5.60
N ARG A 145 -0.77 -2.62 -5.97
CA ARG A 145 -1.03 -1.42 -5.13
C ARG A 145 -1.93 -0.40 -5.80
N ALA A 146 -2.67 -0.80 -6.84
CA ALA A 146 -3.53 0.12 -7.58
C ALA A 146 -4.59 0.76 -6.66
N SER A 147 -5.26 -0.06 -5.84
CA SER A 147 -6.23 0.39 -4.85
C SER A 147 -5.60 1.14 -3.69
N TYR A 148 -4.41 0.73 -3.25
CA TYR A 148 -3.68 1.50 -2.24
C TYR A 148 -3.35 2.91 -2.72
N ASN A 149 -2.88 3.05 -3.96
CA ASN A 149 -2.58 4.36 -4.56
C ASN A 149 -3.84 5.22 -4.70
N ALA A 150 -4.95 4.62 -5.13
CA ALA A 150 -6.24 5.29 -5.20
C ALA A 150 -6.75 5.74 -3.82
N MET A 151 -6.57 4.88 -2.81
CA MET A 151 -6.87 5.19 -1.41
C MET A 151 -6.07 6.39 -0.90
N LYS A 152 -4.75 6.41 -1.12
CA LYS A 152 -3.89 7.55 -0.74
C LYS A 152 -4.30 8.85 -1.44
N ALA A 153 -4.67 8.77 -2.73
CA ALA A 153 -5.19 9.92 -3.46
C ALA A 153 -6.53 10.41 -2.88
N CYS A 154 -7.43 9.47 -2.51
CA CYS A 154 -8.70 9.78 -1.86
C CYS A 154 -8.49 10.47 -0.50
N ILE A 155 -7.63 9.92 0.37
CA ILE A 155 -7.28 10.52 1.66
C ILE A 155 -6.75 11.94 1.47
N SER A 156 -5.81 12.15 0.54
CA SER A 156 -5.27 13.49 0.25
C SER A 156 -6.36 14.49 -0.18
N LEU A 157 -7.38 14.04 -0.93
CA LEU A 157 -8.52 14.89 -1.29
C LEU A 157 -9.40 15.20 -0.08
N LEU A 158 -9.69 14.21 0.76
CA LEU A 158 -10.50 14.36 1.97
C LEU A 158 -9.84 15.30 2.98
N GLU A 159 -8.53 15.18 3.19
CA GLU A 159 -7.74 16.09 4.02
C GLU A 159 -7.82 17.54 3.51
N ARG A 160 -7.71 17.74 2.19
CA ARG A 160 -7.86 19.06 1.56
C ARG A 160 -9.26 19.63 1.75
N LEU A 161 -10.31 18.80 1.69
CA LEU A 161 -11.69 19.24 1.91
C LEU A 161 -11.91 19.65 3.37
N LYS A 162 -11.51 18.81 4.34
CA LYS A 162 -11.54 19.13 5.77
C LYS A 162 -10.83 20.46 6.08
N SER A 163 -9.64 20.67 5.51
CA SER A 163 -8.88 21.91 5.73
C SER A 163 -9.63 23.16 5.23
N LYS A 164 -10.37 23.06 4.13
CA LYS A 164 -11.16 24.17 3.58
C LYS A 164 -12.41 24.46 4.40
N GLU A 165 -13.07 23.44 4.94
CA GLU A 165 -14.23 23.59 5.83
C GLU A 165 -13.86 24.29 7.14
N ILE A 166 -12.68 24.01 7.68
CA ILE A 166 -12.16 24.70 8.87
C ILE A 166 -11.91 26.20 8.57
N ILE A 167 -11.37 26.52 7.38
CA ILE A 167 -11.12 27.91 6.98
C ILE A 167 -12.43 28.67 6.70
N SER A 168 -13.42 28.02 6.08
CA SER A 168 -14.71 28.65 5.78
C SER A 168 -15.57 28.87 7.03
N SER A 169 -15.54 27.93 7.98
CA SER A 169 -16.19 28.07 9.29
C SER A 169 -15.49 29.10 10.19
N GLY A 170 -14.16 29.23 10.10
CA GLY A 170 -13.40 30.31 10.76
C GLY A 170 -13.64 31.72 10.19
N SER A 171 -14.05 31.82 8.91
CA SER A 171 -14.33 33.10 8.25
C SER A 171 -15.75 33.65 8.48
N HIS A 172 -16.67 32.82 8.97
CA HIS A 172 -18.05 33.24 9.32
C HIS A 172 -18.17 33.81 10.75
N GLY A 173 -17.09 33.80 11.55
CA GLY A 173 -17.08 34.30 12.93
C GLY A 173 -16.73 35.78 13.12
N LYS A 174 -16.56 36.59 12.06
CA LYS A 174 -16.17 38.02 12.15
C LYS A 174 -17.13 38.99 11.45
N ARG A 175 -18.44 38.74 11.51
CA ARG A 175 -19.45 39.77 11.17
C ARG A 175 -20.62 39.73 12.15
N GLN A 176 -20.39 40.23 13.36
CA GLN A 176 -21.41 40.90 14.15
C GLN A 176 -20.72 41.83 15.15
N SER A 177 -21.34 42.97 15.41
CA SER A 177 -20.91 44.10 16.25
C SER A 177 -20.30 45.28 15.48
N ASN A 178 -21.17 46.09 14.90
CA ASN A 178 -21.16 47.55 15.10
C ASN A 178 -22.59 48.05 14.88
N ILE A 179 -23.38 47.93 15.93
CA ILE A 179 -24.48 48.86 16.21
C ILE A 179 -23.87 49.90 17.16
N ILE A 180 -23.73 51.14 16.69
CA ILE A 180 -24.22 52.41 17.26
C ILE A 180 -23.87 53.49 16.23
#